data_AF-A0A4Q3T7N6-F1
#
_entry.id   AF-A0A4Q3T7N6-F1
#
_cell.length_a   1.000
_cell.length_b   1.000
_cell.length_c   1.000
_cell.angle_alpha   90.00
_cell.angle_beta   90.00
_cell.angle_gamma   90.00
#
_symmetry.space_group_name_H-M   'P 1'
#
loop_
_entity.id
_entity.type
_entity.pdbx_description
1 polymer ?
#
loop_
_entity_poly.entity_id
_entity_poly.type
_entity_poly.pdbx_seq_one_letter_code
_entity_poly.pdbx_strand_id
1 'polypeptide(L)'
;MLLPFFTALRDAKVPVSMKEWLHLMEAMDRDLAGREVETFYHLSRAVLVKDEKHYDRFDQVFGTVFKGVESVGAGEDLTTDIPEDWLRLLNEKYLTDDEEAQIEALGGVDKLME
;
A
#
# COMPACT_ATOMS: atom_id res chain seq x y z
N MET A 1 -5.00 -1.32 6.36
CA MET A 1 -6.33 -0.91 5.85
C MET A 1 -6.48 0.59 6.02
N LEU A 2 -6.89 1.32 4.97
CA LEU A 2 -6.99 2.80 4.98
C LEU A 2 -8.31 3.37 5.52
N LEU A 3 -9.23 2.51 5.96
CA LEU A 3 -10.50 2.91 6.60
C LEU A 3 -10.35 3.89 7.80
N PRO A 4 -9.34 3.75 8.68
CA PRO A 4 -9.07 4.73 9.73
C PRO A 4 -8.81 6.14 9.18
N PHE A 5 -8.14 6.26 8.03
CA PHE A 5 -7.91 7.55 7.38
C PHE A 5 -9.23 8.18 6.89
N PHE A 6 -10.08 7.39 6.23
CA PHE A 6 -11.40 7.85 5.78
C PHE A 6 -12.29 8.33 6.94
N THR A 7 -12.32 7.57 8.03
CA THR A 7 -13.09 7.93 9.23
C THR A 7 -12.55 9.20 9.90
N ALA A 8 -11.23 9.31 10.07
CA ALA A 8 -10.59 10.50 10.64
C ALA A 8 -10.89 11.78 9.84
N LEU A 9 -10.92 11.69 8.50
CA LEU A 9 -11.29 12.83 7.65
C LEU A 9 -12.74 13.28 7.89
N ARG A 10 -13.68 12.34 8.02
CA ARG A 10 -15.08 12.64 8.32
C ARG A 10 -15.25 13.24 9.71
N ASP A 11 -14.52 12.74 10.70
CA ASP A 11 -14.54 13.24 12.07
C ASP A 11 -14.01 14.68 12.13
N ALA A 12 -12.95 14.97 11.38
CA ALA A 12 -12.41 16.32 11.18
C ALA A 12 -13.28 17.23 10.30
N LYS A 13 -14.47 16.78 9.88
CA LYS A 13 -15.40 17.56 9.04
C LYS A 13 -14.81 17.95 7.69
N VAL A 14 -14.00 17.07 7.09
CA VAL A 14 -13.66 17.13 5.66
C VAL A 14 -14.79 16.42 4.90
N PRO A 15 -15.45 17.07 3.92
CA PRO A 15 -16.57 16.50 3.18
C PRO A 15 -16.07 15.50 2.14
N VAL A 16 -15.70 14.30 2.60
CA VAL A 16 -15.33 13.18 1.74
C VAL A 16 -16.57 12.33 1.43
N SER A 17 -16.76 12.02 0.15
CA SER A 17 -17.81 11.12 -0.33
C SER A 17 -17.27 9.70 -0.53
N MET A 18 -18.17 8.72 -0.50
CA MET A 18 -17.83 7.33 -0.82
C MET A 18 -17.27 7.19 -2.25
N LYS A 19 -17.74 8.01 -3.19
CA LYS A 19 -17.28 7.97 -4.58
C LYS A 19 -15.82 8.40 -4.70
N GLU A 20 -15.45 9.50 -4.06
CA GLU A 20 -14.05 9.97 -4.02
C GLU A 20 -13.14 8.96 -3.33
N TRP A 21 -13.63 8.34 -2.25
CA TRP A 21 -12.91 7.26 -1.60
C TRP A 21 -12.64 6.08 -2.54
N LEU A 22 -13.65 5.65 -3.29
CA LEU A 22 -13.51 4.57 -4.28
C LEU A 22 -12.54 4.95 -5.41
N HIS A 23 -12.55 6.20 -5.88
CA HIS A 23 -11.57 6.66 -6.85
C HIS A 23 -10.13 6.66 -6.30
N LEU A 24 -9.94 6.98 -5.02
CA LEU A 24 -8.61 6.87 -4.41
C LEU A 24 -8.15 5.42 -4.37
N MET A 25 -9.05 4.50 -4.02
CA MET A 25 -8.75 3.06 -4.03
C MET A 25 -8.38 2.57 -5.44
N GLU A 26 -9.11 3.00 -6.47
CA GLU A 26 -8.80 2.68 -7.88
C GLU A 26 -7.45 3.27 -8.31
N ALA A 27 -7.13 4.49 -7.87
CA ALA A 27 -5.83 5.11 -8.17
C ALA A 27 -4.67 4.37 -7.50
N MET A 28 -4.86 3.85 -6.29
CA MET A 28 -3.88 3.00 -5.61
C MET A 28 -3.72 1.64 -6.27
N ASP A 29 -4.80 1.02 -6.71
CA ASP A 29 -4.78 -0.26 -7.44
C ASP A 29 -3.99 -0.15 -8.75
N ARG A 30 -3.96 1.05 -9.35
CA ARG A 30 -3.17 1.39 -10.54
C ARG A 30 -1.75 1.89 -10.24
N ASP A 31 -1.31 1.80 -8.99
CA ASP A 31 0.02 2.24 -8.52
C ASP A 31 0.36 3.70 -8.86
N LEU A 32 -0.63 4.60 -8.89
CA LEU A 32 -0.42 6.00 -9.29
C LEU A 32 0.36 6.83 -8.26
N ALA A 33 0.48 6.35 -7.03
CA ALA A 33 1.24 7.00 -5.97
C ALA A 33 2.64 6.37 -5.74
N GLY A 34 2.93 5.25 -6.40
CA GLY A 34 4.13 4.46 -6.11
C GLY A 34 4.25 4.12 -4.62
N ARG A 35 5.49 4.14 -4.11
CA ARG A 35 5.83 3.81 -2.72
C ARG A 35 6.19 5.03 -1.86
N GLU A 36 5.90 6.23 -2.34
CA GLU A 36 6.26 7.49 -1.68
C GLU A 36 5.06 8.11 -0.96
N VAL A 37 5.24 8.42 0.33
CA VAL A 37 4.19 9.03 1.16
C VAL A 37 3.81 10.42 0.63
N GLU A 38 4.77 11.19 0.13
CA GLU A 38 4.55 12.51 -0.46
C GLU A 38 3.65 12.44 -1.71
N THR A 39 3.92 11.49 -2.59
CA THR A 39 3.10 11.28 -3.80
C THR A 39 1.69 10.82 -3.42
N PHE A 40 1.56 9.93 -2.43
CA PHE A 40 0.25 9.54 -1.89
C PHE A 40 -0.51 10.71 -1.25
N TYR A 41 0.19 11.60 -0.53
CA TYR A 41 -0.39 12.82 0.05
C TYR A 41 -1.02 13.70 -1.03
N HIS A 42 -0.29 13.98 -2.11
CA HIS A 42 -0.80 14.80 -3.20
C HIS A 42 -1.98 14.15 -3.94
N LEU A 43 -1.87 12.84 -4.23
CA LEU A 43 -2.95 12.08 -4.87
C LEU A 43 -4.21 12.08 -4.00
N SER A 44 -4.09 11.74 -2.72
CA SER A 44 -5.22 11.66 -1.80
C SER A 44 -5.88 13.03 -1.60
N ARG A 45 -5.11 14.12 -1.49
CA ARG A 45 -5.66 15.48 -1.40
C ARG A 45 -6.43 15.86 -2.66
N ALA A 46 -5.89 15.60 -3.85
CA ALA A 46 -6.54 15.88 -5.13
C ALA A 46 -7.85 15.09 -5.32
N VAL A 47 -7.86 13.83 -4.88
CA VAL A 47 -9.02 12.95 -5.03
C VAL A 47 -10.09 13.23 -3.97
N LEU A 48 -9.72 13.50 -2.72
CA LEU A 48 -10.65 13.56 -1.59
C LEU A 48 -11.15 14.97 -1.24
N VAL A 49 -10.42 16.03 -1.61
CA VAL A 49 -10.77 17.40 -1.22
C VAL A 49 -11.18 18.23 -2.44
N LYS A 50 -12.42 18.72 -2.45
CA LYS A 50 -13.00 19.50 -3.57
C LYS A 50 -13.06 21.00 -3.35
N ASP A 51 -12.80 21.43 -2.14
CA ASP A 51 -12.83 22.82 -1.74
C ASP A 51 -11.61 23.10 -0.86
N GLU A 52 -10.84 24.12 -1.23
CA GLU A 52 -9.58 24.50 -0.59
C GLU A 52 -9.74 24.86 0.90
N LYS A 53 -10.94 25.27 1.34
CA LYS A 53 -11.22 25.57 2.75
C LYS A 53 -11.04 24.36 3.68
N HIS A 54 -10.96 23.15 3.11
CA HIS A 54 -10.76 21.91 3.86
C HIS A 54 -9.31 21.43 3.84
N TYR A 55 -8.39 22.14 3.19
CA TYR A 55 -6.98 21.78 3.13
C TYR A 55 -6.34 21.71 4.52
N ASP A 56 -6.51 22.73 5.36
CA ASP A 56 -5.91 22.74 6.71
C ASP A 56 -6.34 21.52 7.54
N ARG A 57 -7.62 21.12 7.45
CA ARG A 57 -8.16 19.96 8.17
C ARG A 57 -7.63 18.66 7.61
N PHE A 58 -7.55 18.56 6.29
CA PHE A 58 -6.96 17.41 5.62
C PHE A 58 -5.50 17.24 6.04
N ASP A 59 -4.71 18.32 5.98
CA ASP A 59 -3.28 18.31 6.28
C ASP A 59 -3.03 17.90 7.74
N GLN A 60 -3.84 18.38 8.70
CA GLN A 60 -3.79 17.97 10.10
C GLN A 60 -4.11 16.47 10.30
N VAL A 61 -5.17 15.97 9.65
CA VAL A 61 -5.55 14.56 9.73
C VAL A 61 -4.46 13.69 9.10
N PHE A 62 -3.99 14.06 7.92
CA PHE A 62 -2.95 13.32 7.21
C PHE A 62 -1.67 13.24 8.05
N GLY A 63 -1.20 14.39 8.57
CA GLY A 63 -0.03 14.43 9.44
C GLY A 63 -0.19 13.64 10.74
N THR A 64 -1.42 13.48 11.25
CA THR A 64 -1.69 12.66 12.45
C THR A 64 -1.72 11.17 12.11
N VAL A 65 -2.37 10.79 11.01
CA VAL A 65 -2.57 9.38 10.61
C VAL A 65 -1.27 8.76 10.08
N PHE A 66 -0.46 9.54 9.37
CA PHE A 66 0.78 9.07 8.75
C PHE A 66 2.04 9.46 9.55
N LYS A 67 1.87 9.99 10.76
CA LYS A 67 2.98 10.29 11.68
C LYS A 67 3.77 9.01 11.97
N GLY A 68 5.05 8.98 11.59
CA GLY A 68 5.92 7.81 11.78
C GLY A 68 5.86 6.75 10.67
N VAL A 69 5.10 6.97 9.59
CA VAL A 69 5.16 6.12 8.39
C VAL A 69 6.37 6.48 7.51
N GLU A 70 6.81 7.73 7.55
CA GLU A 70 8.01 8.22 6.85
C GLU A 70 9.28 7.46 7.21
N SER A 71 9.38 6.92 8.44
CA SER A 71 10.53 6.10 8.87
C SER A 71 10.53 4.68 8.33
N VAL A 72 9.41 4.17 7.83
CA VAL A 72 9.29 2.80 7.28
C VAL A 72 9.70 2.75 5.80
N GLY A 73 9.85 3.91 5.15
CA GLY A 73 10.08 4.04 3.71
C GLY A 73 11.50 3.72 3.21
N ALA A 74 12.45 3.43 4.09
CA ALA A 74 13.83 3.14 3.70
C ALA A 74 14.32 1.83 4.35
N GLY A 75 13.82 0.69 3.86
CA GLY A 75 14.52 -0.59 4.01
C GLY A 75 14.43 -1.28 5.37
N GLU A 76 13.49 -0.93 6.24
CA GLU A 76 13.17 -1.77 7.41
C GLU A 76 12.19 -2.87 6.97
N ASP A 77 12.76 -3.97 6.49
CA ASP A 77 12.32 -5.33 6.83
C ASP A 77 10.82 -5.64 6.69
N LEU A 78 10.25 -5.42 5.50
CA LEU A 78 9.04 -6.16 5.08
C LEU A 78 9.31 -7.67 4.89
N THR A 79 10.57 -8.09 4.99
CA THR A 79 11.05 -9.48 4.86
C THR A 79 11.13 -10.24 6.18
N THR A 80 11.04 -9.58 7.33
CA THR A 80 11.49 -10.22 8.60
C THR A 80 10.48 -11.17 9.24
N ASP A 81 9.24 -11.23 8.73
CA ASP A 81 8.17 -12.04 9.32
C ASP A 81 7.39 -12.90 8.31
N ILE A 82 7.89 -13.12 7.10
CA ILE A 82 7.25 -14.06 6.16
C ILE A 82 7.75 -15.48 6.49
N PRO A 83 6.90 -16.39 6.98
CA PRO A 83 7.33 -17.76 7.25
C PRO A 83 7.70 -18.45 5.95
N GLU A 84 8.86 -19.12 5.91
CA GLU A 84 9.33 -19.89 4.75
C GLU A 84 8.30 -20.91 4.26
N ASP A 85 7.53 -21.49 5.17
CA ASP A 85 6.46 -22.44 4.85
C ASP A 85 5.35 -21.84 3.99
N TRP A 86 5.09 -20.53 4.13
CA TRP A 86 4.10 -19.83 3.30
C TRP A 86 4.61 -19.58 1.89
N LEU A 87 5.92 -19.32 1.74
CA LEU A 87 6.57 -19.19 0.43
C LEU A 87 6.57 -20.53 -0.31
N ARG A 88 6.85 -21.64 0.39
CA ARG A 88 6.77 -23.00 -0.17
C ARG A 88 5.36 -23.34 -0.67
N LEU A 89 4.34 -23.07 0.15
CA LEU A 89 2.93 -23.29 -0.22
C LEU A 89 2.49 -22.43 -1.41
N LEU A 90 3.05 -21.22 -1.57
CA LEU A 90 2.76 -20.35 -2.71
C LEU A 90 3.38 -20.91 -4.00
N ASN A 91 4.62 -21.38 -3.92
CA ASN A 91 5.31 -22.00 -5.04
C ASN A 91 4.59 -23.28 -5.50
N GLU A 92 4.19 -24.16 -4.58
CA GLU A 92 3.44 -25.39 -4.92
C GLU A 92 2.08 -25.12 -5.55
N LYS A 93 1.43 -24.00 -5.22
CA LYS A 93 0.05 -23.71 -5.66
C LYS A 93 -0.04 -22.94 -6.97
N TYR A 94 1.00 -22.21 -7.35
CA TYR A 94 0.96 -21.26 -8.47
C TYR A 94 2.02 -21.49 -9.56
N LEU A 95 2.98 -22.40 -9.36
CA LEU A 95 3.88 -22.78 -10.44
C LEU A 95 3.17 -23.74 -11.40
N THR A 96 3.17 -23.40 -12.68
CA THR A 96 2.82 -24.35 -13.74
C THR A 96 3.98 -25.30 -14.01
N ASP A 97 3.72 -26.50 -14.55
CA ASP A 97 4.73 -27.55 -14.80
C ASP A 97 5.98 -27.02 -15.56
N ASP A 98 5.79 -26.05 -16.46
CA ASP A 98 6.87 -25.42 -17.22
C ASP A 98 7.73 -24.44 -16.39
N GLU A 99 7.13 -23.76 -15.41
CA GLU A 99 7.81 -22.83 -14.50
C GLU A 99 8.56 -23.58 -13.39
N GLU A 100 8.01 -24.70 -12.92
CA GLU A 100 8.65 -25.61 -11.98
C GLU A 100 9.95 -26.19 -12.57
N ALA A 101 9.92 -26.61 -13.84
CA ALA A 101 11.09 -27.11 -14.56
C ALA A 101 12.19 -26.04 -14.76
N GLN A 102 11.82 -24.78 -14.95
CA GLN A 102 12.78 -23.67 -15.04
C GLN A 102 13.45 -23.38 -13.70
N ILE A 103 12.69 -23.43 -12.61
CA ILE A 103 13.22 -23.24 -11.24
C ILE A 103 14.17 -24.39 -10.87
N GLU A 104 13.84 -25.62 -11.28
CA GLU A 104 14.70 -26.78 -11.07
C GLU A 104 15.99 -26.69 -11.91
N ALA A 105 15.92 -26.19 -13.15
CA ALA A 105 17.09 -25.92 -13.99
C ALA A 105 18.01 -24.81 -13.44
N LEU A 106 17.46 -23.87 -12.67
CA LEU A 106 18.19 -22.78 -12.03
C LEU A 106 18.81 -23.17 -10.66
N GLY A 107 18.59 -24.40 -10.21
CA GLY A 107 19.20 -24.95 -8.99
C GLY A 107 18.23 -25.26 -7.86
N GLY A 108 16.92 -25.25 -8.12
CA GLY A 108 15.88 -25.61 -7.16
C GLY A 108 15.45 -24.44 -6.28
N VAL A 109 14.23 -24.56 -5.72
CA VAL A 109 13.63 -23.56 -4.82
C VAL A 109 14.55 -23.28 -3.61
N ASP A 110 15.27 -24.30 -3.14
CA ASP A 110 16.18 -24.18 -2.00
C ASP A 110 17.34 -23.20 -2.23
N LYS A 111 17.84 -23.09 -3.47
CA LYS A 111 18.93 -22.17 -3.81
C LYS A 111 18.48 -20.73 -4.01
N LEU A 112 17.19 -20.53 -4.27
CA LEU A 112 16.55 -19.21 -4.35
C LEU A 112 16.15 -18.69 -2.97
N MET A 113 16.07 -19.58 -1.97
CA MET A 113 15.74 -19.26 -0.58
C MET A 113 16.97 -19.11 0.33
N GLU A 114 18.17 -19.46 -0.14
CA GLU A 114 19.48 -19.15 0.49
C GLU A 114 19.91 -17.70 0.20
#